data_AF-A0A9E2U9J4-F1
#
_entry.id   AF-A0A9E2U9J4-F1
#
_cell.length_a   1.000
_cell.length_b   1.000
_cell.length_c   1.000
_cell.angle_alpha   90.00
_cell.angle_beta   90.00
_cell.angle_gamma   90.00
#
_symmetry.space_group_name_H-M   'P 1'
#
loop_
_entity.id
_entity.type
_entity.pdbx_description
1 polymer ?
#
loop_
_entity_poly.entity_id
_entity_poly.type
_entity_poly.pdbx_seq_one_letter_code
_entity_poly.pdbx_strand_id
1 'polypeptide(L)' 'MLVAKPDWLDSGNNAWQLAAATFVGLQSIPGLAVLYAGYVKQKWAINSAFMCFYAFAAV' A
#
# COMPACT_ATOMS: atom_id res chain seq x y z
N MET A 1 -11.95 31.20 20.15
CA MET A 1 -12.54 30.04 20.87
C MET A 1 -12.20 28.81 20.05
N LEU A 2 -11.40 27.88 20.58
CA LEU A 2 -11.09 26.64 19.84
C LEU A 2 -12.33 25.76 19.87
N VAL A 3 -12.78 25.31 18.70
CA VAL A 3 -13.91 24.37 18.58
C VAL A 3 -13.41 22.99 19.02
N ALA A 4 -14.07 22.37 19.99
CA ALA A 4 -13.77 21.01 20.41
C ALA A 4 -14.07 20.03 19.25
N LYS A 5 -13.21 19.03 19.06
CA LYS A 5 -13.43 17.99 18.04
C LYS A 5 -14.72 17.20 18.35
N PRO A 6 -15.47 16.75 17.34
CA PRO A 6 -16.67 15.96 17.56
C PRO A 6 -16.35 14.59 18.18
N ASP A 7 -17.27 14.04 18.98
CA ASP A 7 -17.05 12.83 19.80
C ASP A 7 -16.69 11.57 18.99
N TRP A 8 -17.13 11.50 17.72
CA TRP A 8 -16.82 10.38 16.84
C TRP A 8 -15.41 10.44 16.23
N LEU A 9 -14.73 11.59 16.32
CA LEU A 9 -13.43 11.80 15.68
C LEU A 9 -12.29 11.47 16.65
N ASP A 10 -11.83 10.22 16.59
CA ASP A 10 -10.68 9.76 17.36
C ASP A 10 -9.39 9.85 16.53
N SER A 11 -8.41 10.60 17.05
CA SER A 11 -7.13 10.83 16.39
C SER A 11 -6.19 9.62 16.46
N GLY A 12 -6.31 8.80 17.50
CA GLY A 12 -5.53 7.56 17.64
C GLY A 12 -5.97 6.50 16.65
N ASN A 13 -7.29 6.32 16.49
CA ASN A 13 -7.87 5.42 15.49
C ASN A 13 -7.47 5.85 14.06
N ASN A 14 -7.55 7.15 13.74
CA ASN A 14 -7.12 7.65 12.43
C ASN A 14 -5.62 7.44 12.20
N ALA A 15 -4.78 7.71 13.20
CA ALA A 15 -3.35 7.47 13.11
C ALA A 15 -3.05 5.98 12.85
N TRP A 16 -3.75 5.08 13.55
CA TRP A 16 -3.61 3.65 13.34
C TRP A 16 -4.06 3.21 11.94
N GLN A 17 -5.19 3.72 11.45
CA GLN A 17 -5.69 3.41 10.12
C GLN A 17 -4.70 3.85 9.02
N LEU A 18 -4.09 5.04 9.14
CA LEU A 18 -3.09 5.51 8.19
C LEU A 18 -1.80 4.67 8.23
N ALA A 19 -1.36 4.28 9.43
CA ALA A 19 -0.21 3.38 9.58
C ALA A 19 -0.50 2.00 8.96
N ALA A 20 -1.65 1.41 9.27
CA ALA A 20 -2.08 0.13 8.73
C ALA A 20 -2.21 0.18 7.19
N ALA A 21 -2.84 1.22 6.64
CA ALA A 21 -2.95 1.42 5.20
C ALA A 21 -1.57 1.49 4.52
N THR A 22 -0.60 2.15 5.16
CA THR A 22 0.78 2.21 4.67
C THR A 22 1.44 0.83 4.66
N PHE A 23 1.30 0.06 5.75
CA PHE A 23 1.87 -1.29 5.82
C PHE A 23 1.28 -2.24 4.77
N VAL A 24 -0.03 -2.19 4.55
CA VAL A 24 -0.69 -2.98 3.50
C VAL A 24 -0.26 -2.51 2.10
N GLY A 25 -0.11 -1.19 1.89
CA GLY A 25 0.43 -0.65 0.64
C GLY A 25 1.82 -1.20 0.33
N LEU A 26 2.69 -1.28 1.34
CA LEU A 26 4.05 -1.82 1.20
C LEU A 26 4.09 -3.32 0.88
N GLN A 27 3.08 -4.09 1.30
CA GLN A 27 2.96 -5.50 0.93
C GLN A 27 2.76 -5.67 -0.58
N SER A 28 2.11 -4.71 -1.25
CA SER A 28 1.97 -4.68 -2.71
C SER A 28 3.23 -4.14 -3.38
N ILE A 29 3.58 -2.88 -3.12
CA ILE A 29 4.78 -2.22 -3.66
C ILE A 29 5.66 -1.80 -2.49
N PRO A 30 6.85 -2.41 -2.29
CA PRO A 30 7.56 -3.31 -3.20
C PRO A 30 7.28 -4.82 -3.01
N GLY A 31 6.53 -5.25 -1.99
CA GLY A 31 6.47 -6.67 -1.58
C GLY A 31 6.14 -7.68 -2.69
N LEU A 32 4.94 -7.58 -3.29
CA LEU A 32 4.52 -8.47 -4.38
C LEU A 32 5.37 -8.26 -5.64
N ALA A 33 5.76 -7.02 -5.94
CA ALA A 33 6.58 -6.71 -7.10
C ALA A 33 7.92 -7.45 -7.07
N VAL A 34 8.61 -7.44 -5.91
CA VAL A 34 9.88 -8.14 -5.73
C VAL A 34 9.70 -9.66 -5.75
N LEU A 35 8.66 -10.17 -5.08
CA LEU A 35 8.39 -11.61 -5.03
C LEU A 35 8.15 -12.19 -6.43
N TYR A 36 7.27 -11.58 -7.21
CA TYR A 36 6.93 -12.10 -8.54
C TYR A 36 7.99 -11.78 -9.58
N ALA A 37 8.57 -10.59 -9.59
CA ALA A 37 9.64 -10.27 -10.53
C ALA A 37 10.90 -11.11 -10.28
N GLY A 38 11.18 -11.47 -9.01
CA GLY A 38 12.30 -12.32 -8.63
C GLY A 38 12.09 -13.81 -8.88
N TYR A 39 10.85 -14.30 -8.82
CA TYR A 39 10.53 -15.72 -9.05
C TYR A 39 10.45 -16.09 -10.54
N VAL A 40 10.00 -15.18 -11.40
CA VAL A 40 9.86 -15.48 -12.84
C VAL A 40 11.21 -15.51 -13.56
N LYS A 41 11.25 -16.12 -14.76
CA LYS A 41 12.47 -16.06 -15.60
C LYS A 41 12.84 -14.60 -15.88
N GLN A 42 14.14 -14.30 -15.88
CA GLN A 42 14.69 -12.95 -16.03
C GLN A 42 14.12 -12.16 -17.23
N LYS A 43 13.84 -12.82 -18.36
CA LYS A 43 13.22 -12.17 -19.53
C LYS A 43 11.81 -11.61 -19.29
N TRP A 44 11.12 -12.06 -18.24
CA TRP A 44 9.75 -11.66 -17.88
C TRP A 44 9.68 -10.79 -16.62
N ALA A 45 10.78 -10.64 -15.88
CA ALA A 45 10.80 -9.97 -14.58
C ALA A 45 10.21 -8.55 -14.62
N ILE A 46 10.55 -7.78 -15.65
CA ILE A 46 10.07 -6.40 -15.82
C ILE A 46 8.56 -6.36 -16.10
N ASN A 47 8.07 -7.19 -17.02
CA ASN A 47 6.64 -7.26 -17.33
C ASN A 47 5.82 -7.66 -16.10
N SER A 48 6.28 -8.66 -15.33
CA SER A 48 5.65 -9.07 -14.09
C SER A 48 5.69 -7.98 -13.01
N ALA A 49 6.78 -7.23 -12.88
CA ALA A 49 6.84 -6.09 -11.97
C ALA A 49 5.80 -5.02 -12.34
N PHE A 50 5.70 -4.65 -13.63
CA PHE A 50 4.73 -3.64 -14.09
C PHE A 50 3.27 -4.08 -13.92
N MET A 51 2.96 -5.38 -13.96
CA MET A 51 1.62 -5.87 -13.62
C MET A 51 1.25 -5.52 -12.17
N CYS A 52 2.18 -5.66 -11.22
CA CYS A 52 1.95 -5.24 -9.83
C CYS A 52 1.74 -3.72 -9.72
N PHE A 53 2.53 -2.91 -10.44
CA PHE A 53 2.37 -1.45 -10.44
C PHE A 53 1.04 -0.99 -11.03
N TYR A 54 0.63 -1.55 -12.17
CA TYR A 54 -0.66 -1.21 -12.78
C TYR A 54 -1.83 -1.65 -11.90
N ALA A 55 -1.78 -2.87 -11.34
CA ALA A 55 -2.85 -3.36 -10.46
C ALA A 55 -3.00 -2.49 -9.19
N PHE A 56 -1.88 -2.01 -8.63
CA PHE A 56 -1.90 -1.11 -7.48
C PHE A 56 -2.48 0.28 -7.84
N ALA A 57 -2.16 0.81 -9.02
CA ALA A 57 -2.63 2.13 -9.45
C ALA A 57 -4.09 2.15 -9.95
N ALA A 58 -4.66 0.99 -10.30
CA ALA A 58 -6.02 0.88 -10.79
C ALA A 58 -7.10 0.98 -9.69
N VAL A 59 -6.70 0.91 -8.41
CA VAL A 59 -7.56 0.98 -7.22
C VAL A 59 -7.22 2.24 -6.44
#